data_AF-A0A7X9HUG1-F1
#
_entry.id   AF-A0A7X9HUG1-F1
#
_cell.length_a   1.000
_cell.length_b   1.000
_cell.length_c   1.000
_cell.angle_alpha   90.00
_cell.angle_beta   90.00
_cell.angle_gamma   90.00
#
_symmetry.space_group_name_H-M   'P 1'
#
loop_
_entity.id
_entity.type
_entity.pdbx_description
1 polymer ?
#
loop_
_entity_poly.entity_id
_entity_poly.type
_entity_poly.pdbx_seq_one_letter_code
_entity_poly.pdbx_strand_id
1 'polypeptide(L)'
;MKYVINTPLEKDVICQLKAGDEVSINGIIYTGRDAAHKRMIALVNEGKELPFDIKGQIIYYVGPCPAKPGKVIGSAGPTTSGRMDAYAPVLIEMGLAGMIGKGQRNKDVIDAIMKYKSVYFGAIGGAAA
;
A
#
# COMPACT_ATOMS: atom_id res chain seq x y z
N MET A 1 7.78 -7.96 -16.88
CA MET A 1 8.82 -8.86 -16.32
C MET A 1 8.37 -9.36 -14.96
N LYS A 2 9.04 -10.37 -14.39
CA LYS A 2 8.73 -10.89 -13.04
C LYS A 2 9.83 -10.46 -12.07
N TYR A 3 9.45 -9.86 -10.94
CA TYR A 3 10.38 -9.45 -9.88
C TYR A 3 10.01 -10.10 -8.54
N VAL A 4 11.03 -10.34 -7.72
CA VAL A 4 10.86 -10.66 -6.30
C VAL A 4 11.51 -9.52 -5.52
N ILE A 5 10.73 -8.85 -4.68
CA ILE A 5 11.20 -7.72 -3.87
C ILE A 5 11.00 -8.00 -2.39
N ASN A 6 11.90 -7.46 -1.56
CA ASN A 6 11.83 -7.61 -0.11
C ASN A 6 11.49 -6.26 0.53
N THR A 7 10.65 -6.26 1.57
CA THR A 7 10.37 -5.05 2.36
C THR A 7 11.29 -4.93 3.59
N PRO A 8 11.61 -3.70 4.05
CA PRO A 8 11.20 -2.39 3.50
C PRO A 8 11.82 -2.10 2.12
N LEU A 9 11.09 -1.41 1.25
CA LEU A 9 11.52 -1.09 -0.11
C LEU A 9 12.51 0.09 -0.13
N GLU A 10 13.58 -0.10 -0.87
CA GLU A 10 14.51 0.95 -1.24
C GLU A 10 14.07 1.65 -2.55
N LYS A 11 14.41 2.93 -2.68
CA LYS A 11 14.04 3.73 -3.87
C LYS A 11 14.59 3.13 -5.17
N ASP A 12 15.77 2.53 -5.14
CA ASP A 12 16.40 1.96 -6.33
C ASP A 12 15.62 0.75 -6.86
N VAL A 13 15.04 -0.06 -5.97
CA VAL A 13 14.15 -1.17 -6.34
C VAL A 13 12.90 -0.62 -7.04
N ILE A 14 12.30 0.44 -6.49
CA ILE A 14 11.09 1.06 -7.07
C ILE A 14 11.38 1.62 -8.47
N CYS A 15 12.52 2.27 -8.66
CA CYS A 15 12.92 2.86 -9.94
C CYS A 15 13.16 1.84 -11.06
N GLN A 16 13.39 0.56 -10.73
CA GLN A 16 13.55 -0.51 -11.71
C GLN A 16 12.21 -1.04 -12.25
N LEU A 17 11.12 -0.83 -11.51
CA LEU A 17 9.79 -1.34 -11.86
C LEU A 17 9.13 -0.50 -12.95
N LYS A 18 8.39 -1.17 -13.84
CA LYS A 18 7.57 -0.53 -14.87
C LYS A 18 6.12 -0.99 -14.73
N ALA A 19 5.19 -0.16 -15.23
CA ALA A 19 3.79 -0.54 -15.30
C ALA A 19 3.62 -1.81 -16.13
N GLY A 20 2.87 -2.79 -15.60
CA GLY A 20 2.67 -4.10 -16.22
C GLY A 20 3.67 -5.17 -15.77
N ASP A 21 4.64 -4.84 -14.92
CA ASP A 21 5.48 -5.86 -14.28
C ASP A 21 4.70 -6.65 -13.23
N GLU A 22 5.03 -7.94 -13.13
CA GLU A 22 4.51 -8.85 -12.12
C GLU A 22 5.51 -8.89 -10.95
N VAL A 23 5.02 -8.68 -9.74
CA VAL A 23 5.87 -8.51 -8.57
C VAL A 23 5.42 -9.45 -7.45
N SER A 24 6.33 -10.29 -6.97
CA SER A 24 6.19 -11.05 -5.73
C SER A 24 6.85 -10.29 -4.60
N ILE A 25 6.11 -10.07 -3.51
CA ILE A 25 6.58 -9.29 -2.35
C ILE A 25 6.84 -10.27 -1.21
N ASN A 26 8.03 -10.20 -0.62
CA ASN A 26 8.43 -10.97 0.55
C ASN A 26 8.78 -10.02 1.71
N GLY A 27 8.38 -10.38 2.94
CA GLY A 27 8.61 -9.56 4.14
C GLY A 27 7.33 -9.01 4.77
N ILE A 28 7.46 -7.91 5.49
CA ILE A 28 6.37 -7.27 6.25
C ILE A 28 5.61 -6.30 5.35
N ILE A 29 4.29 -6.42 5.34
CA ILE A 29 3.38 -5.43 4.76
C ILE A 29 2.32 -5.08 5.81
N TYR A 30 1.85 -3.84 5.80
CA TYR A 30 0.81 -3.38 6.72
C TYR A 30 -0.54 -3.40 6.04
N THR A 31 -1.60 -3.76 6.77
CA THR A 31 -2.96 -3.66 6.24
C THR A 31 -3.61 -2.38 6.73
N GLY A 32 -4.27 -1.64 5.85
CA GLY A 32 -4.99 -0.42 6.24
C GLY A 32 -5.92 0.06 5.15
N ARG A 33 -7.13 0.50 5.54
CA ARG A 33 -8.14 1.06 4.63
C ARG A 33 -8.64 2.40 5.14
N ASP A 34 -9.89 2.74 4.86
CA ASP A 34 -10.58 4.00 5.13
C ASP A 34 -10.30 4.57 6.55
N ALA A 35 -10.64 3.83 7.61
CA ALA A 35 -10.50 4.31 8.99
C ALA A 35 -9.03 4.48 9.43
N ALA A 36 -8.15 3.58 8.99
CA ALA A 36 -6.73 3.67 9.29
C ALA A 36 -6.11 4.91 8.64
N HIS A 37 -6.42 5.16 7.36
CA HIS A 37 -5.93 6.34 6.64
C HIS A 37 -6.45 7.63 7.26
N LYS A 38 -7.76 7.70 7.57
CA LYS A 38 -8.34 8.87 8.24
C LYS A 38 -7.64 9.18 9.58
N ARG A 39 -7.33 8.15 10.38
CA ARG A 39 -6.59 8.32 11.65
C ARG A 39 -5.15 8.78 11.43
N MET A 40 -4.44 8.18 10.47
CA MET A 40 -3.06 8.60 10.16
C MET A 40 -3.01 10.07 9.73
N ILE A 41 -3.92 10.52 8.87
CA ILE A 41 -3.99 11.91 8.43
C ILE A 41 -4.39 12.86 9.56
N ALA A 42 -5.29 12.45 10.46
CA ALA A 42 -5.61 13.25 11.65
C ALA A 42 -4.36 13.48 12.53
N LEU A 43 -3.56 12.43 12.76
CA LEU A 43 -2.30 12.55 13.51
C LEU A 43 -1.32 13.50 12.83
N VAL A 44 -1.15 13.39 11.51
CA VAL A 44 -0.28 14.28 10.72
C VAL A 44 -0.74 15.74 10.83
N ASN A 45 -2.04 15.99 10.71
CA ASN A 45 -2.61 17.35 10.84
C ASN A 45 -2.44 17.93 12.25
N GLU A 46 -2.41 17.07 13.28
CA GLU A 46 -2.12 17.44 14.67
C GLU A 46 -0.62 17.58 14.95
N GLY A 47 0.26 17.35 13.96
CA GLY A 47 1.72 17.37 14.14
C GLY A 47 2.25 16.20 14.96
N LYS A 48 1.50 15.11 15.08
CA LYS A 48 1.86 13.90 15.83
C LYS A 48 2.50 12.85 14.93
N GLU A 49 3.33 12.01 15.53
CA GLU A 49 3.96 10.88 14.85
C GLU A 49 2.95 9.77 14.52
N LEU A 50 3.22 9.03 13.45
CA LEU A 50 2.49 7.81 13.10
C LEU A 50 2.85 6.69 14.09
N PRO A 51 1.95 5.70 14.31
CA PRO A 51 2.22 4.59 15.24
C PRO A 51 3.27 3.60 14.71
N PHE A 52 3.87 3.85 13.54
CA PHE A 52 4.94 3.06 12.93
C PHE A 52 5.74 3.94 11.96
N ASP A 53 6.97 3.53 11.65
CA ASP A 53 7.76 4.16 10.58
C ASP A 53 7.22 3.75 9.21
N ILE A 54 6.67 4.72 8.47
CA ILE A 54 6.07 4.49 7.15
C ILE A 54 7.12 4.38 6.03
N LYS A 55 8.36 4.80 6.29
CA LYS A 55 9.41 4.87 5.29
C LYS A 55 9.75 3.48 4.74
N GLY A 56 9.68 3.32 3.43
CA GLY A 56 9.97 2.04 2.78
C GLY A 56 8.83 1.01 2.90
N GLN A 57 7.76 1.33 3.62
CA GLN A 57 6.70 0.36 3.87
C GLN A 57 5.69 0.26 2.74
N ILE A 58 4.98 -0.86 2.72
CA ILE A 58 3.87 -1.13 1.82
C ILE A 58 2.58 -1.23 2.64
N ILE A 59 1.55 -0.52 2.20
CA ILE A 59 0.20 -0.65 2.78
C ILE A 59 -0.71 -1.41 1.80
N TYR A 60 -1.21 -2.57 2.24
CA TYR A 60 -2.23 -3.34 1.56
C TYR A 60 -3.63 -2.88 1.98
N TYR A 61 -4.41 -2.44 1.01
CA TYR A 61 -5.80 -2.01 1.20
C TYR A 61 -6.72 -3.24 1.31
N VAL A 62 -6.76 -3.83 2.49
CA VAL A 62 -7.53 -5.03 2.81
C VAL A 62 -8.18 -4.93 4.19
N GLY A 63 -9.33 -5.60 4.34
CA GLY A 63 -9.88 -5.95 5.64
C GLY A 63 -10.00 -7.47 5.71
N PRO A 64 -9.03 -8.18 6.32
CA PRO A 64 -9.03 -9.63 6.31
C PRO A 64 -10.22 -10.18 7.10
N CYS A 65 -10.81 -11.27 6.61
CA CYS A 65 -11.82 -12.01 7.36
C CYS A 65 -11.18 -12.69 8.59
N PRO A 66 -11.99 -13.09 9.59
CA PRO A 66 -11.51 -13.92 10.69
C PRO A 66 -10.82 -15.19 10.19
N ALA A 67 -9.71 -15.56 10.83
CA ALA A 67 -9.00 -16.77 10.50
C ALA A 67 -9.83 -18.01 10.88
N LYS A 68 -9.84 -19.01 10.00
CA LYS A 68 -10.39 -20.35 10.32
C LYS A 68 -9.42 -21.08 11.27
N PRO A 69 -9.88 -22.07 12.06
CA PRO A 69 -8.99 -22.87 12.90
C PRO A 69 -7.79 -23.43 12.11
N GLY A 70 -6.58 -23.27 12.66
CA GLY A 70 -5.34 -23.73 12.03
C GLY A 70 -4.83 -22.88 10.86
N LYS A 71 -5.46 -21.73 10.56
CA LYS A 71 -4.99 -20.78 9.53
C LYS A 71 -4.47 -19.50 10.17
N VAL A 72 -3.44 -18.91 9.55
CA VAL A 72 -2.78 -17.69 10.04
C VAL A 72 -3.63 -16.43 9.77
N ILE A 73 -4.40 -16.43 8.68
CA ILE A 73 -5.26 -15.32 8.27
C ILE A 73 -6.49 -15.85 7.54
N GLY A 74 -7.62 -15.13 7.64
CA GLY A 74 -8.77 -15.39 6.78
C GLY A 74 -8.58 -14.81 5.38
N SER A 75 -9.63 -14.88 4.56
CA SER A 75 -9.60 -14.32 3.22
C SER A 75 -9.22 -12.84 3.22
N ALA A 76 -8.26 -12.47 2.36
CA ALA A 76 -7.60 -11.16 2.37
C ALA A 76 -7.56 -10.56 0.96
N GLY A 77 -8.73 -10.39 0.34
CA GLY A 77 -8.85 -9.78 -0.99
C GLY A 77 -8.76 -8.25 -0.99
N PRO A 78 -8.29 -7.62 -2.09
CA PRO A 78 -8.10 -6.18 -2.15
C PRO A 78 -9.42 -5.42 -2.15
N THR A 79 -9.41 -4.22 -1.58
CA THR A 79 -10.50 -3.25 -1.71
C THR A 79 -10.17 -2.14 -2.72
N THR A 80 -11.19 -1.38 -3.12
CA THR A 80 -11.05 -0.30 -4.10
C THR A 80 -10.14 0.81 -3.57
N SER A 81 -9.03 1.04 -4.26
CA SER A 81 -7.96 1.97 -3.86
C SER A 81 -8.36 3.43 -3.90
N GLY A 82 -9.27 3.81 -4.80
CA GLY A 82 -9.73 5.20 -4.96
C GLY A 82 -10.31 5.82 -3.68
N ARG A 83 -10.80 5.00 -2.73
CA ARG A 83 -11.30 5.51 -1.44
C ARG A 83 -10.19 6.08 -0.54
N MET A 84 -8.93 5.75 -0.82
CA MET A 84 -7.76 6.25 -0.10
C MET A 84 -7.05 7.40 -0.82
N ASP A 85 -7.52 7.82 -1.99
CA ASP A 85 -6.85 8.84 -2.82
C ASP A 85 -6.76 10.21 -2.14
N ALA A 86 -7.74 10.57 -1.31
CA ALA A 86 -7.68 11.80 -0.52
C ALA A 86 -6.59 11.80 0.57
N TYR A 87 -6.05 10.62 0.92
CA TYR A 87 -5.10 10.46 2.03
C TYR A 87 -3.71 10.04 1.55
N ALA A 88 -3.65 9.24 0.49
CA ALA A 88 -2.42 8.61 0.01
C ALA A 88 -1.30 9.61 -0.36
N PRO A 89 -1.55 10.78 -1.00
CA PRO A 89 -0.48 11.72 -1.36
C PRO A 89 0.37 12.16 -0.15
N VAL A 90 -0.28 12.46 0.98
CA VAL A 90 0.40 12.86 2.22
C VAL A 90 1.27 11.71 2.76
N LEU A 91 0.75 10.49 2.76
CA LEU A 91 1.50 9.32 3.22
C LEU A 91 2.68 8.98 2.30
N ILE A 92 2.51 9.15 0.99
CA ILE A 92 3.57 8.99 -0.02
C ILE A 92 4.68 10.01 0.20
N GLU A 93 4.32 11.27 0.44
CA GLU A 93 5.28 12.33 0.77
C GLU A 93 6.09 12.00 2.04
N MET A 94 5.46 11.38 3.04
CA MET A 94 6.12 10.93 4.27
C MET A 94 7.02 9.69 4.08
N GLY A 95 7.01 9.05 2.91
CA GLY A 95 7.89 7.92 2.60
C GLY A 95 7.19 6.58 2.41
N LEU A 96 5.87 6.54 2.28
CA LEU A 96 5.14 5.33 1.90
C LEU A 96 5.61 4.85 0.52
N ALA A 97 6.31 3.72 0.50
CA ALA A 97 6.98 3.21 -0.69
C ALA A 97 6.06 2.42 -1.61
N GLY A 98 5.03 1.76 -1.07
CA GLY A 98 4.12 0.95 -1.88
C GLY A 98 2.69 0.93 -1.38
N MET A 99 1.77 0.69 -2.31
CA MET A 99 0.35 0.50 -2.03
C MET A 99 -0.14 -0.71 -2.81
N ILE A 100 -0.94 -1.57 -2.18
CA ILE A 100 -1.56 -2.72 -2.85
C ILE A 100 -3.09 -2.55 -2.78
N GLY A 101 -3.80 -2.70 -3.90
CA GLY A 101 -5.26 -2.62 -3.93
C GLY A 101 -5.84 -2.91 -5.31
N LYS A 102 -7.10 -2.52 -5.55
CA LYS A 102 -7.74 -2.67 -6.87
C LYS A 102 -8.36 -1.38 -7.39
N GLY A 103 -8.50 -1.28 -8.71
CA GLY A 103 -9.07 -0.12 -9.39
C GLY A 103 -8.02 0.95 -9.69
N GLN A 104 -8.45 1.97 -10.44
CA GLN A 104 -7.63 3.10 -10.85
C GLN A 104 -7.39 4.07 -9.68
N ARG A 105 -6.34 4.88 -9.79
CA ARG A 105 -5.99 5.96 -8.87
C ARG A 105 -6.20 7.30 -9.57
N ASN A 106 -6.54 8.33 -8.80
CA ASN A 106 -6.67 9.68 -9.32
C ASN A 106 -5.30 10.30 -9.70
N LYS A 107 -5.35 11.47 -10.35
CA LYS A 107 -4.16 12.19 -10.81
C LYS A 107 -3.22 12.57 -9.66
N ASP A 108 -3.76 13.03 -8.53
CA ASP A 108 -2.96 13.50 -7.40
C ASP A 108 -2.06 12.39 -6.84
N VAL A 109 -2.59 11.17 -6.75
CA VAL A 109 -1.82 10.00 -6.34
C VAL A 109 -0.76 9.64 -7.38
N ILE A 110 -1.10 9.67 -8.66
CA ILE A 110 -0.13 9.38 -9.74
C ILE A 110 1.02 10.40 -9.69
N ASP A 111 0.70 11.68 -9.54
CA ASP A 111 1.69 12.76 -9.46
C ASP A 111 2.57 12.60 -8.20
N ALA A 112 1.98 12.22 -7.05
CA ALA A 112 2.73 11.91 -5.83
C ALA A 112 3.65 10.69 -6.00
N ILE A 113 3.18 9.61 -6.62
CA ILE A 113 3.97 8.40 -6.93
C ILE A 113 5.23 8.78 -7.73
N MET A 114 5.05 9.59 -8.79
CA MET A 114 6.15 10.02 -9.65
C MET A 114 7.15 10.93 -8.92
N LYS A 115 6.64 11.85 -8.09
CA LYS A 115 7.44 12.84 -7.35
C LYS A 115 8.27 12.18 -6.25
N TYR A 116 7.65 11.33 -5.43
CA TYR A 116 8.28 10.77 -4.23
C TYR A 116 8.85 9.36 -4.41
N LYS A 117 8.74 8.79 -5.62
CA LYS A 117 9.24 7.44 -5.97
C LYS A 117 8.56 6.36 -5.13
N SER A 118 7.24 6.26 -5.27
CA SER A 118 6.42 5.19 -4.70
C SER A 118 5.93 4.26 -5.82
N VAL A 119 5.20 3.19 -5.49
CA VAL A 119 4.61 2.26 -6.47
C VAL A 119 3.22 1.80 -6.05
N TYR A 120 2.32 1.65 -7.02
CA TYR A 120 1.00 1.05 -6.82
C TYR A 120 0.95 -0.32 -7.49
N PHE A 121 0.69 -1.35 -6.69
CA PHE A 121 0.51 -2.72 -7.14
C PHE A 121 -0.99 -3.02 -7.27
N GLY A 122 -1.44 -3.24 -8.50
CA GLY A 122 -2.77 -3.75 -8.76
C GLY A 122 -2.87 -5.22 -8.36
N ALA A 123 -3.54 -5.51 -7.25
CA ALA A 123 -3.82 -6.88 -6.86
C ALA A 123 -4.91 -7.48 -7.75
N ILE A 124 -4.75 -8.76 -8.10
CA ILE A 124 -5.72 -9.51 -8.89
C ILE A 124 -7.02 -9.63 -8.07
N GLY A 125 -8.05 -8.91 -8.49
CA GLY A 125 -9.36 -8.91 -7.82
C GLY A 125 -10.04 -10.28 -7.96
N GLY A 126 -10.58 -10.80 -6.86
CA GLY A 126 -11.36 -12.06 -6.84
C GLY A 126 -10.61 -13.27 -6.27
N ALA A 127 -9.28 -13.22 -6.15
CA ALA A 127 -8.46 -14.28 -5.56
C ALA A 127 -8.26 -14.07 -4.05
N ALA A 128 -9.34 -14.07 -3.28
CA ALA A 128 -9.30 -13.76 -1.84
C ALA A 128 -9.13 -14.99 -0.93
N ALA A 129 -9.25 -16.21 -1.45
CA ALA A 129 -9.37 -17.46 -0.70
C ALA A 129 -8.43 -18.54 -1.22
#